data_AF-A0A172WFQ3-F1
#
_entry.id   AF-A0A172WFQ3-F1
#
_cell.length_a   1.000
_cell.length_b   1.000
_cell.length_c   1.000
_cell.angle_alpha   90.00
_cell.angle_beta   90.00
_cell.angle_gamma   90.00
#
_symmetry.space_group_name_H-M   'P 1'
#
loop_
_entity.id
_entity.type
_entity.pdbx_description
1 polymer ?
#
loop_
_entity_poly.entity_id
_entity_poly.type
_entity_poly.pdbx_seq_one_letter_code
_entity_poly.pdbx_strand_id
1 'polypeptide(L)'
;MGVKSIVDVNNAEFVLTNLGKDRPIQWYSVGQPQAIEGTDWIVTVLDINIIDQRAIITVKNAATGVESDPITLEKSVPVYLYPVNGPLQYGTAYPGRADLVLTLVDTFIGINNNPYATIQAVTDRETETYWMWRGKNNFKINATGLEPGNYTYQVLLNLTNGNEIRLPERRVTLLGEPVATLKILSRPSNASVYIDGNYRGMTPLTLEIPSGNHPLHSRERDTKLTPQQ
;
A
#
# COMPACT_ATOMS: atom_id res chain seq x y z
N MET A 1 -24.44 -48.83 -5.43
CA MET A 1 -23.43 -48.23 -6.34
C MET A 1 -23.35 -46.75 -6.00
N GLY A 2 -22.28 -46.30 -5.34
CA GLY A 2 -22.11 -44.87 -5.08
C GLY A 2 -21.69 -44.18 -6.37
N VAL A 3 -22.51 -43.26 -6.87
CA VAL A 3 -22.10 -42.40 -7.98
C VAL A 3 -20.94 -41.57 -7.45
N LYS A 4 -19.73 -41.89 -7.90
CA LYS A 4 -18.56 -41.06 -7.67
C LYS A 4 -18.75 -39.83 -8.54
N SER A 5 -19.47 -38.83 -8.03
CA SER A 5 -19.59 -37.54 -8.69
C SER A 5 -18.24 -36.83 -8.58
N ILE A 6 -17.30 -37.25 -9.44
CA ILE A 6 -16.07 -36.50 -9.66
C ILE A 6 -16.52 -35.32 -10.50
N VAL A 7 -16.65 -34.16 -9.86
CA VAL A 7 -16.78 -32.91 -10.60
C VAL A 7 -15.36 -32.53 -11.01
N ASP A 8 -15.09 -32.56 -12.31
CA ASP A 8 -13.80 -32.17 -12.83
C ASP A 8 -13.65 -30.64 -12.77
N VAL A 9 -12.49 -30.20 -12.33
CA VAL A 9 -12.09 -28.79 -12.33
C VAL A 9 -11.41 -28.52 -13.67
N ASN A 10 -11.93 -27.55 -14.43
CA ASN A 10 -11.35 -27.10 -15.69
C ASN A 10 -10.07 -26.29 -15.42
N ASN A 11 -10.17 -25.27 -14.56
CA ASN A 11 -9.03 -24.50 -14.08
C ASN A 11 -9.26 -24.03 -12.63
N ALA A 12 -8.18 -23.61 -11.98
CA ALA A 12 -8.20 -23.04 -10.65
C ALA A 12 -7.40 -21.75 -10.65
N GLU A 13 -7.96 -20.74 -9.99
CA GLU A 13 -7.39 -19.41 -9.88
C GLU A 13 -7.18 -19.07 -8.41
N PHE A 14 -6.06 -18.42 -8.12
CA PHE A 14 -5.73 -17.87 -6.82
C PHE A 14 -5.79 -16.35 -6.93
N VAL A 15 -6.77 -15.75 -6.27
CA VAL A 15 -6.95 -14.30 -6.19
C VAL A 15 -6.28 -13.82 -4.92
N LEU A 16 -5.33 -12.91 -5.06
CA LEU A 16 -4.59 -12.30 -3.96
C LEU A 16 -4.86 -10.80 -3.96
N THR A 17 -5.32 -10.28 -2.83
CA THR A 17 -5.63 -8.86 -2.64
C THR A 17 -4.73 -8.28 -1.57
N ASN A 18 -3.84 -7.35 -1.94
CA ASN A 18 -3.16 -6.47 -0.99
C ASN A 18 -4.19 -5.53 -0.37
N LEU A 19 -4.27 -5.48 0.96
CA LEU A 19 -5.20 -4.61 1.66
C LEU A 19 -4.78 -3.13 1.61
N GLY A 20 -3.56 -2.83 1.16
CA GLY A 20 -2.99 -1.50 1.11
C GLY A 20 -2.37 -1.07 2.44
N LYS A 21 -1.93 0.19 2.49
CA LYS A 21 -1.28 0.80 3.65
C LYS A 21 -2.26 1.75 4.32
N ASP A 22 -2.73 1.38 5.52
CA ASP A 22 -3.59 2.23 6.34
C ASP A 22 -2.88 3.55 6.67
N ARG A 23 -3.63 4.64 6.60
CA ARG A 23 -3.19 5.97 7.04
C ARG A 23 -3.97 6.37 8.30
N PRO A 24 -3.40 7.24 9.15
CA PRO A 24 -4.11 7.75 10.32
C PRO A 24 -5.46 8.35 9.93
N ILE A 25 -6.47 8.13 10.77
CA ILE A 25 -7.75 8.83 10.63
C ILE A 25 -7.51 10.30 10.95
N GLN A 26 -7.91 11.17 10.05
CA GLN A 26 -7.72 12.62 10.19
C GLN A 26 -9.05 13.35 10.21
N TRP A 27 -9.07 14.51 10.88
CA TRP A 27 -10.20 15.43 10.89
C TRP A 27 -10.02 16.45 9.79
N TYR A 28 -11.11 16.79 9.11
CA TYR A 28 -11.14 17.76 8.03
C TYR A 28 -12.25 18.77 8.29
N SER A 29 -11.89 20.05 8.24
CA SER A 29 -12.85 21.16 8.20
C SER A 29 -13.14 21.59 6.77
N VAL A 30 -14.30 22.18 6.55
CA VAL A 30 -14.70 22.73 5.25
C VAL A 30 -13.72 23.81 4.78
N GLY A 31 -13.33 23.75 3.50
CA GLY A 31 -12.53 24.75 2.80
C GLY A 31 -11.03 24.70 3.07
N GLN A 32 -10.53 23.80 3.91
CA GLN A 32 -9.11 23.68 4.23
C GLN A 32 -8.51 22.43 3.55
N PRO A 33 -7.64 22.60 2.53
CA PRO A 33 -6.89 21.50 1.96
C PRO A 33 -5.92 20.91 2.99
N GLN A 34 -5.93 19.59 3.12
CA GLN A 34 -5.06 18.89 4.07
C GLN A 34 -4.44 17.66 3.40
N ALA A 35 -3.12 17.51 3.55
CA ALA A 35 -2.39 16.35 3.08
C ALA A 35 -2.67 15.13 3.97
N ILE A 36 -2.87 13.97 3.34
CA ILE A 36 -2.87 12.68 4.03
C ILE A 36 -1.43 12.34 4.38
N GLU A 37 -1.20 12.04 5.67
CA GLU A 37 0.14 11.86 6.23
C GLU A 37 0.96 10.78 5.49
N GLY A 38 2.19 11.14 5.10
CA GLY A 38 3.10 10.24 4.40
C GLY A 38 2.72 9.95 2.95
N THR A 39 1.94 10.84 2.32
CA THR A 39 1.50 10.71 0.92
C THR A 39 1.51 12.06 0.20
N ASP A 40 1.42 12.03 -1.13
CA ASP A 40 1.20 13.22 -1.97
C ASP A 40 -0.29 13.59 -2.13
N TRP A 41 -1.19 12.86 -1.47
CA TRP A 41 -2.63 13.07 -1.60
C TRP A 41 -3.11 14.19 -0.68
N ILE A 42 -3.86 15.12 -1.24
CA ILE A 42 -4.49 16.24 -0.54
C ILE A 42 -6.00 16.08 -0.68
N VAL A 43 -6.71 16.17 0.45
CA VAL A 43 -8.17 16.17 0.50
C VAL A 43 -8.63 17.55 0.91
N THR A 44 -9.60 18.10 0.17
CA THR A 44 -10.29 19.34 0.53
C THR A 44 -11.77 19.04 0.71
N VAL A 45 -12.31 19.28 1.91
CA VAL A 45 -13.75 19.13 2.14
C VAL A 45 -14.46 20.39 1.67
N LEU A 46 -15.43 20.23 0.76
CA LEU A 46 -16.24 21.31 0.22
C LEU A 46 -17.51 21.55 1.04
N ASP A 47 -18.10 20.49 1.57
CA ASP A 47 -19.33 20.56 2.37
C ASP A 47 -19.46 19.34 3.29
N ILE A 48 -20.17 19.52 4.41
CA ILE A 48 -20.43 18.46 5.39
C ILE A 48 -21.90 18.52 5.80
N ASN A 49 -22.61 17.41 5.61
CA ASN A 49 -23.93 17.20 6.18
C ASN A 49 -23.83 16.23 7.36
N ILE A 50 -24.10 16.76 8.55
CA ILE A 50 -23.97 16.02 9.81
C ILE A 50 -25.15 15.05 10.03
N ILE A 51 -26.33 15.42 9.55
CA ILE A 51 -27.54 14.62 9.71
C ILE A 51 -27.45 13.39 8.80
N ASP A 52 -27.13 13.60 7.53
CA ASP A 52 -27.01 12.54 6.54
C ASP A 52 -25.67 11.78 6.62
N GLN A 53 -24.77 12.20 7.52
CA GLN A 53 -23.45 11.60 7.69
C GLN A 53 -22.69 11.51 6.36
N ARG A 54 -22.57 12.66 5.70
CA ARG A 54 -22.02 12.80 4.35
C ARG A 54 -21.05 13.96 4.27
N ALA A 55 -20.02 13.83 3.43
CA ALA A 55 -19.12 14.92 3.06
C ALA A 55 -18.98 15.01 1.54
N ILE A 56 -18.82 16.22 1.01
CA ILE A 56 -18.42 16.45 -0.38
C ILE A 56 -16.97 16.90 -0.35
N ILE A 57 -16.11 16.28 -1.15
CA ILE A 57 -14.66 16.55 -1.16
C ILE A 57 -14.13 16.73 -2.59
N THR A 58 -12.97 17.37 -2.73
CA THR A 58 -12.06 17.10 -3.86
C THR A 58 -10.80 16.41 -3.36
N VAL A 59 -10.17 15.66 -4.26
CA VAL A 59 -8.89 15.00 -3.99
C VAL A 59 -7.91 15.41 -5.06
N LYS A 60 -6.71 15.80 -4.64
CA LYS A 60 -5.60 16.15 -5.52
C LYS A 60 -4.38 15.31 -5.20
N ASN A 61 -3.71 14.83 -6.23
CA ASN A 61 -2.36 14.30 -6.10
C ASN A 61 -1.36 15.44 -6.34
N ALA A 62 -0.59 15.81 -5.33
CA ALA A 62 0.36 16.93 -5.40
C ALA A 62 1.55 16.65 -6.33
N ALA A 63 1.96 15.38 -6.47
CA ALA A 63 3.08 15.00 -7.31
C ALA A 63 2.72 15.06 -8.81
N THR A 64 1.51 14.65 -9.19
CA THR A 64 1.06 14.68 -10.59
C THR A 64 0.28 15.95 -10.94
N GLY A 65 -0.21 16.68 -9.94
CA GLY A 65 -1.09 17.84 -10.10
C GLY A 65 -2.53 17.50 -10.47
N VAL A 66 -2.85 16.22 -10.67
CA VAL A 66 -4.20 15.78 -11.06
C VAL A 66 -5.16 15.94 -9.88
N GLU A 67 -6.33 16.51 -10.16
CA GLU A 67 -7.39 16.75 -9.19
C GLU A 67 -8.70 16.13 -9.69
N SER A 68 -9.52 15.66 -8.75
CA SER A 68 -10.83 15.08 -9.02
C SER A 68 -11.90 16.16 -9.17
N ASP A 69 -12.99 15.82 -9.86
CA ASP A 69 -14.28 16.49 -9.64
C ASP A 69 -14.76 16.28 -8.19
N PRO A 70 -15.78 17.03 -7.72
CA PRO A 70 -16.37 16.80 -6.40
C PRO A 70 -16.86 15.35 -6.22
N ILE A 71 -16.43 14.73 -5.12
CA ILE A 71 -16.76 13.37 -4.73
C ILE A 71 -17.65 13.43 -3.49
N THR A 72 -18.72 12.64 -3.48
CA THR A 72 -19.52 12.45 -2.26
C THR A 72 -19.00 11.23 -1.50
N LEU A 73 -18.66 11.44 -0.23
CA LEU A 73 -18.40 10.36 0.73
C LEU A 73 -19.63 10.17 1.61
N GLU A 74 -20.14 8.94 1.63
CA GLU A 74 -21.17 8.50 2.58
C GLU A 74 -20.52 7.68 3.70
N LYS A 75 -21.09 7.75 4.91
CA LYS A 75 -20.53 7.06 6.07
C LYS A 75 -20.34 5.57 5.82
N SER A 76 -19.13 5.08 6.12
CA SER A 76 -18.72 3.68 5.97
C SER A 76 -18.77 3.13 4.55
N VAL A 77 -19.04 3.96 3.53
CA VAL A 77 -18.96 3.56 2.12
C VAL A 77 -17.59 3.95 1.59
N PRO A 78 -16.72 2.98 1.25
CA PRO A 78 -15.41 3.29 0.67
C PRO A 78 -15.57 3.84 -0.75
N VAL A 79 -14.80 4.88 -1.06
CA VAL A 79 -14.61 5.38 -2.42
C VAL A 79 -13.19 5.07 -2.84
N TYR A 80 -13.07 4.35 -3.96
CA TYR A 80 -11.81 3.93 -4.56
C TYR A 80 -11.43 4.94 -5.64
N LEU A 81 -10.24 5.54 -5.52
CA LEU A 81 -9.66 6.42 -6.50
C LEU A 81 -8.52 5.69 -7.21
N TYR A 82 -8.52 5.76 -8.52
CA TYR A 82 -7.59 4.99 -9.35
C TYR A 82 -7.26 5.73 -10.65
N PRO A 83 -6.03 5.55 -11.16
CA PRO A 83 -5.61 6.17 -12.39
C PRO A 83 -6.26 5.44 -13.57
N VAL A 84 -6.78 6.22 -14.50
CA VAL A 84 -7.11 5.78 -15.86
C VAL A 84 -6.40 6.75 -16.78
N ASN A 85 -5.98 6.34 -17.98
CA ASN A 85 -5.28 7.18 -18.95
C ASN A 85 -5.96 8.56 -19.13
N GLY A 86 -5.58 9.57 -18.33
CA GLY A 86 -6.33 10.83 -18.17
C GLY A 86 -6.65 11.20 -16.70
N PRO A 87 -7.85 11.75 -16.40
CA PRO A 87 -8.21 12.25 -15.07
C PRO A 87 -8.40 11.12 -14.05
N LEU A 88 -8.28 11.45 -12.76
CA LEU A 88 -8.55 10.53 -11.66
C LEU A 88 -10.01 10.06 -11.72
N GLN A 89 -10.21 8.74 -11.81
CA GLN A 89 -11.54 8.15 -11.69
C GLN A 89 -11.79 7.72 -10.25
N TYR A 90 -13.08 7.64 -9.91
CA TYR A 90 -13.50 7.14 -8.63
C TYR A 90 -14.79 6.32 -8.73
N GLY A 91 -14.99 5.42 -7.77
CA GLY A 91 -16.21 4.62 -7.65
C GLY A 91 -16.32 3.94 -6.30
N THR A 92 -17.47 3.34 -6.01
CA THR A 92 -17.75 2.59 -4.78
C THR A 92 -17.58 1.08 -4.94
N ALA A 93 -17.38 0.62 -6.18
CA ALA A 93 -16.98 -0.75 -6.47
C ALA A 93 -15.44 -0.81 -6.56
N TYR A 94 -14.85 -1.83 -5.95
CA TYR A 94 -13.40 -1.99 -5.97
C TYR A 94 -12.93 -2.37 -7.39
N PRO A 95 -12.07 -1.55 -8.05
CA PRO A 95 -11.71 -1.71 -9.46
C PRO A 95 -10.59 -2.74 -9.70
N GLY A 96 -10.17 -3.49 -8.68
CA GLY A 96 -8.98 -4.34 -8.73
C GLY A 96 -7.70 -3.59 -8.33
N ARG A 97 -7.55 -2.31 -8.69
CA ARG A 97 -6.44 -1.46 -8.21
C ARG A 97 -6.92 -0.06 -7.85
N ALA A 98 -6.60 0.39 -6.64
CA ALA A 98 -6.87 1.74 -6.16
C ALA A 98 -5.61 2.34 -5.52
N ASP A 99 -5.21 3.51 -6.00
CA ASP A 99 -4.06 4.23 -5.44
C ASP A 99 -4.43 4.90 -4.10
N LEU A 100 -5.71 5.28 -3.94
CA LEU A 100 -6.25 5.82 -2.71
C LEU A 100 -7.68 5.31 -2.49
N VAL A 101 -7.98 4.93 -1.25
CA VAL A 101 -9.35 4.61 -0.80
C VAL A 101 -9.68 5.54 0.35
N LEU A 102 -10.81 6.24 0.24
CA LEU A 102 -11.30 7.13 1.29
C LEU A 102 -12.61 6.59 1.85
N THR A 103 -12.71 6.56 3.18
CA THR A 103 -13.94 6.19 3.88
C THR A 103 -14.28 7.27 4.88
N LEU A 104 -15.48 7.83 4.77
CA LEU A 104 -16.01 8.71 5.80
C LEU A 104 -16.34 7.87 7.03
N VAL A 105 -15.67 8.15 8.14
CA VAL A 105 -15.85 7.44 9.41
C VAL A 105 -17.00 8.08 10.19
N ASP A 106 -17.03 9.40 10.28
CA ASP A 106 -18.03 10.14 11.05
C ASP A 106 -18.08 11.62 10.66
N THR A 107 -19.21 12.29 10.92
CA THR A 107 -19.33 13.76 10.87
C THR A 107 -19.89 14.32 12.17
N PHE A 108 -19.34 15.43 12.65
CA PHE A 108 -19.69 16.01 13.95
C PHE A 108 -19.44 17.53 14.01
N ILE A 109 -19.94 18.18 15.06
CA ILE A 109 -19.65 19.58 15.38
C ILE A 109 -18.53 19.65 16.41
N GLY A 110 -17.46 20.38 16.10
CA GLY A 110 -16.37 20.65 17.03
C GLY A 110 -16.75 21.67 18.10
N ILE A 111 -15.93 21.78 19.15
CA ILE A 111 -16.13 22.75 20.25
C ILE A 111 -16.11 24.21 19.81
N ASN A 112 -15.56 24.49 18.62
CA ASN A 112 -15.57 25.80 17.96
C ASN A 112 -16.84 26.04 17.12
N ASN A 113 -17.84 25.17 17.22
CA ASN A 113 -19.10 25.21 16.50
C ASN A 113 -18.97 25.04 14.96
N ASN A 114 -17.85 24.47 14.49
CA ASN A 114 -17.64 24.16 13.07
C ASN A 114 -17.89 22.67 12.78
N PRO A 115 -18.40 22.32 11.59
CA PRO A 115 -18.55 20.93 11.18
C PRO A 115 -17.20 20.32 10.79
N TYR A 116 -17.02 19.05 11.15
CA TYR A 116 -15.84 18.24 10.83
C TYR A 116 -16.25 16.89 10.27
N ALA A 117 -15.45 16.41 9.32
CA ALA A 117 -15.51 15.04 8.81
C ALA A 117 -14.27 14.30 9.29
N THR A 118 -14.45 13.08 9.78
CA THR A 118 -13.34 12.15 10.02
C THR A 118 -13.22 11.20 8.84
N ILE A 119 -12.06 11.19 8.17
CA ILE A 119 -11.85 10.39 6.97
C ILE A 119 -10.67 9.46 7.22
N GLN A 120 -10.88 8.17 6.96
CA GLN A 120 -9.82 7.17 6.90
C GLN A 120 -9.33 7.06 5.45
N ALA A 121 -8.02 7.01 5.29
CA ALA A 121 -7.38 6.76 4.01
C ALA A 121 -6.61 5.42 4.02
N VAL A 122 -6.62 4.74 2.89
CA VAL A 122 -5.78 3.56 2.60
C VAL A 122 -5.14 3.77 1.24
N THR A 123 -3.83 3.56 1.11
CA THR A 123 -3.12 3.68 -0.19
C THR A 123 -2.71 2.33 -0.74
N ASP A 124 -2.44 2.29 -2.05
CA ASP A 124 -1.77 1.17 -2.73
C ASP A 124 -2.51 -0.18 -2.58
N ARG A 125 -3.83 -0.16 -2.76
CA ARG A 125 -4.68 -1.35 -2.63
C ARG A 125 -4.85 -2.04 -3.98
N GLU A 126 -4.42 -3.28 -4.11
CA GLU A 126 -4.37 -3.98 -5.41
C GLU A 126 -4.77 -5.46 -5.31
N THR A 127 -5.35 -6.00 -6.37
CA THR A 127 -5.77 -7.39 -6.51
C THR A 127 -5.26 -7.97 -7.81
N GLU A 128 -4.67 -9.15 -7.68
CA GLU A 128 -4.10 -9.89 -8.78
C GLU A 128 -4.64 -11.32 -8.78
N THR A 129 -4.82 -11.86 -9.99
CA THR A 129 -5.27 -13.24 -10.20
C THR A 129 -4.13 -14.06 -10.78
N TYR A 130 -3.83 -15.15 -10.09
CA TYR A 130 -2.78 -16.10 -10.47
C TYR A 130 -3.39 -17.43 -10.88
N TRP A 131 -2.92 -17.98 -12.00
CA TRP A 131 -3.30 -19.33 -12.40
C TRP A 131 -2.65 -20.37 -11.50
N MET A 132 -3.46 -21.30 -11.01
CA MET A 132 -2.98 -22.48 -10.29
C MET A 132 -2.78 -23.61 -11.29
N TRP A 133 -1.59 -24.21 -11.30
CA TRP A 133 -1.36 -25.41 -12.10
C TRP A 133 -1.22 -26.64 -11.22
N ARG A 134 -1.57 -27.79 -11.81
CA ARG A 134 -1.48 -29.08 -11.16
C ARG A 134 -0.04 -29.58 -11.20
N GLY A 135 0.57 -29.71 -10.02
CA GLY A 135 1.78 -30.49 -9.80
C GLY A 135 1.47 -31.98 -9.57
N LYS A 136 2.52 -32.80 -9.44
CA LYS A 136 2.41 -34.25 -9.29
C LYS A 136 1.50 -34.68 -8.13
N ASN A 137 1.53 -33.94 -7.01
CA ASN A 137 0.78 -34.25 -5.78
C ASN A 137 0.02 -33.03 -5.19
N ASN A 138 0.11 -31.83 -5.78
CA ASN A 138 -0.47 -30.59 -5.23
C ASN A 138 -0.77 -29.56 -6.32
N PHE A 139 -1.56 -28.53 -6.00
CA PHE A 139 -1.62 -27.31 -6.80
C PHE A 139 -0.48 -26.37 -6.42
N LYS A 140 0.09 -25.68 -7.40
CA LYS A 140 1.15 -24.69 -7.20
C LYS A 140 0.74 -23.34 -7.78
N ILE A 141 1.24 -22.28 -7.16
CA ILE A 141 1.15 -20.88 -7.57
C ILE A 141 2.57 -20.33 -7.52
N ASN A 142 2.94 -19.47 -8.47
CA ASN A 142 4.18 -18.69 -8.44
C ASN A 142 3.76 -17.24 -8.51
N ALA A 143 3.71 -16.61 -7.34
CA ALA A 143 3.57 -15.17 -7.20
C ALA A 143 4.94 -14.61 -6.84
N THR A 144 5.41 -13.63 -7.60
CA THR A 144 6.73 -13.02 -7.44
C THR A 144 6.58 -11.51 -7.34
N GLY A 145 7.44 -10.85 -6.57
CA GLY A 145 7.41 -9.38 -6.45
C GLY A 145 6.37 -8.86 -5.46
N LEU A 146 5.80 -9.72 -4.60
CA LEU A 146 4.91 -9.28 -3.53
C LEU A 146 5.69 -8.46 -2.48
N GLU A 147 5.19 -7.27 -2.18
CA GLU A 147 5.70 -6.48 -1.05
C GLU A 147 5.29 -7.11 0.29
N PRO A 148 6.06 -6.89 1.37
CA PRO A 148 5.60 -7.15 2.72
C PRO A 148 4.30 -6.39 3.02
N GLY A 149 3.32 -7.04 3.64
CA GLY A 149 2.03 -6.41 3.90
C GLY A 149 0.94 -7.36 4.33
N ASN A 150 -0.26 -6.81 4.51
CA ASN A 150 -1.46 -7.57 4.82
C ASN A 150 -2.23 -7.87 3.54
N TYR A 151 -2.57 -9.14 3.35
CA TYR A 151 -3.26 -9.62 2.18
C TYR A 151 -4.50 -10.41 2.60
N THR A 152 -5.45 -10.49 1.68
CA THR A 152 -6.41 -11.58 1.65
C THR A 152 -6.19 -12.43 0.41
N TYR A 153 -6.58 -13.70 0.48
CA TYR A 153 -6.56 -14.59 -0.66
C TYR A 153 -7.83 -15.43 -0.74
N GLN A 154 -8.18 -15.81 -1.97
CA GLN A 154 -9.29 -16.69 -2.29
C GLN A 154 -8.91 -17.63 -3.42
N VAL A 155 -9.43 -18.86 -3.39
CA VAL A 155 -9.32 -19.79 -4.52
C VAL A 155 -10.68 -19.91 -5.20
N LEU A 156 -10.67 -19.75 -6.51
CA LEU A 156 -11.82 -19.91 -7.39
C LEU A 156 -11.58 -21.16 -8.25
N LEU A 157 -12.55 -22.07 -8.27
CA LEU A 157 -12.50 -23.28 -9.08
C LEU A 157 -13.57 -23.19 -10.16
N ASN A 158 -13.15 -23.18 -11.42
CA ASN A 158 -14.07 -23.27 -12.55
C ASN A 158 -14.24 -24.74 -12.92
N LEU A 159 -15.48 -25.22 -12.85
CA LEU A 159 -15.83 -26.61 -13.09
C LEU A 159 -16.09 -26.85 -14.58
N THR A 160 -15.88 -28.08 -15.05
CA THR A 160 -16.10 -28.44 -16.46
C THR A 160 -17.56 -28.35 -16.90
N ASN A 161 -18.50 -28.34 -15.95
CA ASN A 161 -19.93 -28.15 -16.20
C ASN A 161 -20.36 -26.66 -16.25
N GLY A 162 -19.41 -25.72 -16.17
CA GLY A 162 -19.68 -24.28 -16.21
C GLY A 162 -20.01 -23.64 -14.86
N ASN A 163 -20.10 -24.41 -13.77
CA ASN A 163 -20.28 -23.86 -12.42
C ASN A 163 -18.95 -23.36 -11.84
N GLU A 164 -19.04 -22.47 -10.85
CA GLU A 164 -17.90 -21.94 -10.11
C GLU A 164 -18.01 -22.32 -8.62
N ILE A 165 -16.90 -22.72 -8.00
CA ILE A 165 -16.79 -22.84 -6.54
C ILE A 165 -15.84 -21.77 -6.03
N ARG A 166 -16.34 -20.91 -5.15
CA ARG A 166 -15.54 -19.91 -4.43
C ARG A 166 -15.25 -20.40 -3.02
N LEU A 167 -13.98 -20.64 -2.73
CA LEU A 167 -13.57 -20.97 -1.36
C LEU A 167 -13.67 -19.71 -0.47
N PRO A 168 -13.78 -19.85 0.86
CA PRO A 168 -13.79 -18.69 1.75
C PRO A 168 -12.50 -17.88 1.63
N GLU A 169 -12.63 -16.56 1.65
CA GLU A 169 -11.49 -15.65 1.73
C GLU A 169 -10.74 -15.83 3.05
N ARG A 170 -9.42 -15.73 3.01
CA ARG A 170 -8.53 -15.88 4.17
C ARG A 170 -7.55 -14.72 4.24
N ARG A 171 -7.18 -14.32 5.45
CA ARG A 171 -6.14 -13.31 5.70
C ARG A 171 -4.77 -13.94 5.84
N VAL A 172 -3.75 -13.26 5.33
CA VAL A 172 -2.35 -13.60 5.50
C VAL A 172 -1.53 -12.32 5.60
N THR A 173 -0.51 -12.31 6.44
CA THR A 173 0.48 -11.23 6.49
C THR A 173 1.77 -11.76 5.91
N LEU A 174 2.24 -11.14 4.82
CA LEU A 174 3.56 -11.42 4.29
C LEU A 174 4.57 -10.55 5.04
N LEU A 175 5.43 -11.19 5.82
CA LEU A 175 6.51 -10.51 6.52
C LEU A 175 7.66 -10.24 5.54
N GLY A 176 8.23 -9.05 5.62
CA GLY A 176 9.46 -8.74 4.91
C GLY A 176 10.64 -9.44 5.55
N GLU A 177 11.78 -9.39 4.86
CA GLU A 177 13.03 -9.82 5.49
C GLU A 177 13.26 -8.97 6.74
N PRO A 178 13.60 -9.58 7.89
CA PRO A 178 13.86 -8.82 9.11
C PRO A 178 14.99 -7.82 8.83
N VAL A 179 14.84 -6.55 9.22
CA VAL A 179 15.88 -5.52 9.07
C VAL A 179 16.50 -5.16 10.43
N ALA A 180 17.75 -4.73 10.44
CA ALA A 180 18.45 -4.22 11.60
C ALA A 180 18.94 -2.79 11.35
N THR A 181 18.81 -1.91 12.35
CA THR A 181 19.42 -0.58 12.32
C THR A 181 20.92 -0.69 12.60
N LEU A 182 21.75 -0.39 11.61
CA LEU A 182 23.20 -0.35 11.73
C LEU A 182 23.66 1.09 11.93
N LYS A 183 24.28 1.37 13.08
CA LYS A 183 24.95 2.64 13.39
C LYS A 183 26.46 2.47 13.25
N ILE A 184 27.05 3.18 12.29
CA ILE A 184 28.47 3.10 11.95
C ILE A 184 29.13 4.40 12.38
N LEU A 185 30.08 4.27 13.30
CA LEU A 185 30.92 5.35 13.80
C LEU A 185 32.37 5.02 13.45
N SER A 186 33.17 6.02 13.09
CA SER A 186 34.60 5.82 12.87
C SER A 186 35.41 6.97 13.45
N ARG A 187 36.69 6.70 13.66
CA ARG A 187 37.72 7.70 13.95
C ARG A 187 38.88 7.42 12.98
N PRO A 188 39.21 8.34 12.06
CA PRO A 188 38.64 9.68 11.89
C PRO A 188 37.16 9.66 11.47
N SER A 189 36.44 10.74 11.78
CA SER A 189 35.09 10.98 11.26
C SER A 189 35.12 11.25 9.76
N ASN A 190 33.98 11.11 9.07
CA ASN A 190 33.85 11.26 7.62
C ASN A 190 34.55 10.17 6.81
N ALA A 191 34.65 8.95 7.34
CA ALA A 191 35.12 7.81 6.58
C ALA A 191 34.03 7.34 5.61
N SER A 192 34.41 7.02 4.37
CA SER A 192 33.48 6.46 3.38
C SER A 192 33.08 5.05 3.78
N VAL A 193 31.78 4.79 3.85
CA VAL A 193 31.20 3.49 4.21
C VAL A 193 30.75 2.76 2.96
N TYR A 194 31.15 1.49 2.85
CA TYR A 194 30.70 0.56 1.84
C TYR A 194 30.07 -0.67 2.50
N ILE A 195 28.89 -1.07 2.04
CA ILE A 195 28.16 -2.27 2.48
C ILE A 195 27.83 -3.10 1.24
N ASP A 196 28.18 -4.39 1.26
CA ASP A 196 28.06 -5.29 0.10
C ASP A 196 28.79 -4.75 -1.13
N GLY A 197 29.94 -4.08 -0.91
CA GLY A 197 30.72 -3.43 -1.96
C GLY A 197 30.15 -2.11 -2.48
N ASN A 198 28.95 -1.70 -2.06
CA ASN A 198 28.29 -0.46 -2.51
C ASN A 198 28.51 0.70 -1.54
N TYR A 199 28.83 1.89 -2.04
CA TYR A 199 28.96 3.09 -1.21
C TYR A 199 27.62 3.48 -0.58
N ARG A 200 27.60 3.68 0.74
CA ARG A 200 26.38 3.98 1.53
C ARG A 200 26.41 5.34 2.23
N GLY A 201 27.53 6.06 2.20
CA GLY A 201 27.66 7.38 2.81
C GLY A 201 28.93 7.53 3.64
N MET A 202 28.93 8.48 4.57
CA MET A 202 30.06 8.77 5.45
C MET A 202 29.68 8.63 6.93
N THR A 203 30.62 8.20 7.75
CA THR A 203 30.43 8.14 9.21
C THR A 203 30.39 9.54 9.86
N PRO A 204 29.57 9.76 10.91
CA PRO A 204 28.56 8.86 11.47
C PRO A 204 27.41 8.56 10.49
N LEU A 205 27.10 7.27 10.30
CA LEU A 205 26.04 6.81 9.40
C LEU A 205 25.07 5.90 10.17
N THR A 206 23.77 6.14 10.05
CA THR A 206 22.73 5.23 10.55
C THR A 206 21.86 4.83 9.38
N LEU A 207 21.68 3.53 9.16
CA LEU A 207 20.86 3.00 8.08
C LEU A 207 20.23 1.66 8.49
N GLU A 208 19.20 1.23 7.77
CA GLU A 208 18.60 -0.10 7.92
C GLU A 208 19.21 -1.05 6.88
N ILE A 209 19.56 -2.27 7.32
CA ILE A 209 20.00 -3.36 6.46
C ILE A 209 19.12 -4.60 6.70
N PRO A 210 18.83 -5.40 5.67
CA PRO A 210 18.29 -6.74 5.87
C PRO A 210 19.14 -7.56 6.85
N SER A 211 18.51 -8.51 7.53
CA SER A 211 19.19 -9.43 8.42
C SER A 211 19.95 -10.43 7.56
N GLY A 212 21.27 -10.44 7.72
CA GLY A 212 22.14 -11.24 6.88
C GLY A 212 23.59 -10.92 7.15
N ASN A 213 24.47 -11.65 6.46
CA ASN A 213 25.89 -11.38 6.53
C ASN A 213 26.25 -10.30 5.50
N HIS A 214 26.53 -9.09 5.97
CA HIS A 214 26.88 -7.95 5.13
C HIS A 214 28.34 -7.57 5.35
N PRO A 215 29.26 -7.87 4.41
CA PRO A 215 30.66 -7.44 4.51
C PRO A 215 30.74 -5.91 4.49
N LEU A 216 31.29 -5.35 5.58
CA LEU A 216 31.45 -3.93 5.79
C LEU A 216 32.89 -3.50 5.53
N HIS A 217 33.08 -2.47 4.71
CA HIS A 217 34.37 -1.85 4.47
C HIS A 217 34.28 -0.33 4.70
N SER A 218 35.22 0.22 5.46
CA SER A 218 35.41 1.66 5.62
C SER A 218 36.72 2.09 4.99
N ARG A 219 36.72 3.20 4.25
CA ARG A 219 37.95 3.78 3.68
C ARG A 219 38.15 5.21 4.20
N GLU A 220 39.35 5.49 4.70
CA GLU A 220 39.78 6.84 5.06
C GLU A 220 40.05 7.67 3.80
N ARG A 221 39.85 8.99 3.89
CA ARG A 221 40.19 9.89 2.78
C ARG A 221 41.72 9.95 2.67
N ASP A 222 42.27 9.51 1.53
CA ASP A 222 43.67 9.78 1.15
C ASP A 222 43.84 11.30 0.96
N THR A 223 44.08 12.06 2.03
CA THR A 223 44.59 13.43 1.89
C THR A 223 46.07 13.33 1.52
N LYS A 224 46.39 13.45 0.23
CA LYS A 224 47.74 13.79 -0.20
C LYS A 224 48.13 15.11 0.47
N LEU A 225 49.06 15.05 1.43
CA LEU A 225 49.79 16.22 1.89
C LEU A 225 50.70 16.65 0.72
N THR A 226 50.37 17.73 0.04
CA THR A 226 51.35 18.44 -0.79
C THR A 226 52.30 19.19 0.14
N PRO A 227 53.63 18.95 0.07
CA PRO A 227 54.58 19.83 0.74
C PRO A 227 54.49 21.21 0.10
N GLN A 228 54.30 22.26 0.91
CA GLN A 228 54.59 23.61 0.46
C GLN A 228 56.12 23.75 0.38
N GLN A 229 56.62 24.10 -0.79
CA GLN A 229 57.91 24.77 -0.98
C GLN A 229 57.63 26.22 -1.36
#